data_AF-A0A0D6AM39-F1
#
_entry.id   AF-A0A0D6AM39-F1
#
_cell.length_a   1.000
_cell.length_b   1.000
_cell.length_c   1.000
_cell.angle_alpha   90.00
_cell.angle_beta   90.00
_cell.angle_gamma   90.00
#
_symmetry.space_group_name_H-M   'P 1'
#
loop_
_entity.id
_entity.type
_entity.pdbx_description
1 polymer ?
#
loop_
_entity_poly.entity_id
_entity_poly.type
_entity_poly.pdbx_seq_one_letter_code
_entity_poly.pdbx_strand_id
1 'polypeptide(L)'
;MTNSTQNKNNTDNESRSWYSRPLWGNQSFMTWFQSILNGIFSRKLEIPESTIAIYKDSFNSLKNISALARTVDNDKFNSREFISFLTLNRQFESNTGTYEGLKYSIELLRVALETKESFLKIEATETRYRSYSQQEFYEYVYEYLQRDLTVSEFQELIQRQLTDIIPKIKTDEGKAAIQSYVNQLDIVCKDKLGLKLLYLFKQYDMSNFALLRNVAEIADTFYDKDLDTLKEFMVVVQLNAELFLKLGQIIQVPVGKNKPETYASMLQYIALRNRHQKSYGQFQQLLGLLKEWQKYYNPLITIRQQYSPKEYKQPVIFSDEIPGLAIYNKYCSNLET
;
A
#
# COMPACT_ATOMS: atom_id res chain seq x y z
N MET A 1 64.50 -36.66 31.75
CA MET A 1 64.28 -35.24 32.11
C MET A 1 63.59 -34.56 30.94
N THR A 2 62.49 -33.86 31.24
CA THR A 2 61.69 -32.95 30.37
C THR A 2 60.99 -33.51 29.14
N ASN A 3 59.80 -34.07 29.41
CA ASN A 3 58.47 -33.84 28.81
C ASN A 3 58.31 -33.60 27.29
N SER A 4 57.63 -34.60 26.70
CA SER A 4 56.55 -34.55 25.71
C SER A 4 55.65 -33.29 25.78
N THR A 5 54.98 -32.84 24.73
CA THR A 5 53.89 -33.55 24.03
C THR A 5 53.43 -32.74 22.80
N GLN A 6 53.07 -33.45 21.74
CA GLN A 6 52.31 -32.98 20.57
C GLN A 6 50.99 -32.30 20.95
N ASN A 7 50.50 -31.34 20.15
CA ASN A 7 49.20 -31.54 19.49
C ASN A 7 48.97 -30.63 18.28
N LYS A 8 48.17 -31.15 17.36
CA LYS A 8 47.88 -30.72 16.00
C LYS A 8 46.44 -30.16 15.93
N ASN A 9 46.18 -29.40 14.85
CA ASN A 9 44.89 -29.12 14.17
C ASN A 9 44.17 -27.77 14.44
N ASN A 10 44.37 -26.85 13.47
CA ASN A 10 43.40 -26.25 12.52
C ASN A 10 41.92 -26.09 12.95
N THR A 11 41.34 -24.89 12.81
CA THR A 11 40.73 -24.33 11.57
C THR A 11 40.05 -22.98 11.84
N ASP A 12 40.29 -22.01 10.95
CA ASP A 12 39.41 -20.98 10.37
C ASP A 12 38.28 -20.30 11.19
N ASN A 13 38.39 -18.97 11.35
CA ASN A 13 37.31 -18.02 11.00
C ASN A 13 37.76 -16.54 11.14
N GLU A 14 38.14 -15.91 10.02
CA GLU A 14 37.81 -14.49 9.76
C GLU A 14 36.58 -14.51 8.85
N SER A 15 35.41 -14.03 9.24
CA SER A 15 35.11 -12.61 9.37
C SER A 15 33.82 -12.41 10.20
N ARG A 16 33.94 -11.75 11.35
CA ARG A 16 32.79 -11.27 12.13
C ARG A 16 32.74 -9.75 12.07
N SER A 17 31.62 -9.21 11.63
CA SER A 17 31.35 -7.78 11.53
C SER A 17 31.48 -7.06 12.88
N TRP A 18 32.05 -5.85 12.83
CA TRP A 18 32.56 -5.05 13.96
C TRP A 18 31.55 -4.72 15.08
N TYR A 19 30.24 -4.88 14.84
CA TYR A 19 29.19 -4.65 15.84
C TYR A 19 28.87 -5.86 16.74
N SER A 20 29.59 -6.99 16.58
CA SER A 20 29.35 -8.23 17.35
C SER A 20 30.37 -8.51 18.46
N ARG A 21 31.14 -7.52 18.91
CA ARG A 21 32.06 -7.69 20.03
C ARG A 21 31.36 -7.36 21.36
N PRO A 22 31.27 -8.30 22.32
CA PRO A 22 30.79 -7.99 23.66
C PRO A 22 31.83 -7.11 24.35
N LEU A 23 31.43 -5.91 24.74
CA LEU A 23 32.21 -5.12 25.68
C LEU A 23 32.00 -5.76 27.06
N TRP A 24 33.04 -6.45 27.54
CA TRP A 24 33.23 -7.09 28.85
C TRP A 24 32.83 -8.57 28.96
N GLY A 25 33.78 -9.38 29.43
CA GLY A 25 33.72 -10.85 29.52
C GLY A 25 33.39 -11.38 30.93
N ASN A 26 32.77 -12.57 30.94
CA ASN A 26 32.63 -13.60 32.00
C ASN A 26 32.93 -13.27 33.47
N GLN A 27 32.41 -12.17 34.00
CA GLN A 27 32.11 -12.03 35.43
C GLN A 27 30.66 -11.57 35.59
N SER A 28 29.95 -12.16 36.56
CA SER A 28 28.54 -11.86 36.84
C SER A 28 28.34 -10.35 36.99
N PHE A 29 27.46 -9.79 36.15
CA PHE A 29 27.17 -8.36 36.07
C PHE A 29 26.83 -7.76 37.44
N MET A 30 26.15 -8.54 38.31
CA MET A 30 25.75 -8.12 39.66
C MET A 30 26.92 -7.85 40.62
N THR A 31 27.99 -8.66 40.60
CA THR A 31 29.11 -8.53 41.55
C THR A 31 30.06 -7.39 41.16
N TRP A 32 30.19 -7.12 39.86
CA TRP A 32 30.86 -5.92 39.35
C TRP A 32 30.03 -4.64 39.60
N PHE A 33 28.70 -4.70 39.46
CA PHE A 33 27.82 -3.55 39.74
C PHE A 33 27.85 -3.14 41.23
N GLN A 34 27.82 -4.11 42.16
CA GLN A 34 27.89 -3.84 43.60
C GLN A 34 29.25 -3.28 44.05
N SER A 35 30.37 -3.72 43.44
CA SER A 35 31.70 -3.21 43.77
C SER A 35 31.96 -1.79 43.24
N ILE A 36 31.32 -1.41 42.12
CA ILE A 36 31.31 -0.02 41.62
C ILE A 36 30.37 0.88 42.45
N LEU A 37 29.26 0.33 42.94
CA LEU A 37 28.28 1.05 43.77
C LEU A 37 28.86 1.52 45.12
N ASN A 38 29.71 0.73 45.76
CA ASN A 38 30.19 1.05 47.11
C ASN A 38 31.43 1.95 47.17
N GLY A 39 32.19 2.11 46.08
CA GLY A 39 33.47 2.86 46.09
C GLY A 39 33.48 4.23 45.38
N ILE A 40 32.54 4.50 44.47
CA ILE A 40 32.60 5.67 43.55
C ILE A 40 31.42 6.66 43.76
N PHE A 41 30.40 6.28 44.54
CA PHE A 41 29.14 7.03 44.62
C PHE A 41 29.17 8.34 45.43
N SER A 42 30.28 8.64 46.11
CA SER A 42 30.35 9.78 47.04
C SER A 42 30.64 11.15 46.38
N ARG A 43 30.91 11.22 45.06
CA ARG A 43 31.27 12.50 44.37
C ARG A 43 30.51 12.79 43.07
N LYS A 44 29.63 11.91 42.61
CA LYS A 44 28.88 12.12 41.36
C LYS A 44 27.66 13.01 41.58
N LEU A 45 27.39 13.89 40.62
CA LEU A 45 26.24 14.78 40.62
C LEU A 45 24.93 13.99 40.48
N GLU A 46 23.85 14.53 41.01
CA GLU A 46 22.51 13.94 40.89
C GLU A 46 21.78 14.52 39.67
N ILE A 47 21.01 13.67 39.00
CA ILE A 47 20.18 14.08 37.87
C ILE A 47 18.88 14.67 38.43
N PRO A 48 18.41 15.83 37.93
CA PRO A 48 17.15 16.40 38.38
C PRO A 48 15.98 15.42 38.26
N GLU A 49 15.13 15.33 39.28
CA GLU A 49 13.99 14.40 39.30
C GLU A 49 13.01 14.62 38.13
N SER A 50 12.81 15.88 37.71
CA SER A 50 12.01 16.22 36.54
C SER A 50 12.55 15.61 35.25
N THR A 51 13.87 15.53 35.10
CA THR A 51 14.51 14.88 33.95
C THR A 51 14.35 13.36 34.02
N ILE A 52 14.47 12.78 35.21
CA ILE A 52 14.23 11.34 35.42
C ILE A 52 12.77 10.99 35.11
N ALA A 53 11.80 11.85 35.47
CA ALA A 53 10.39 11.67 35.14
C ALA A 53 10.16 11.68 33.62
N ILE A 54 10.67 12.69 32.91
CA ILE A 54 10.59 12.77 31.43
C ILE A 54 11.20 11.52 30.77
N TYR A 55 12.33 11.04 31.30
CA TYR A 55 12.97 9.82 30.81
C TYR A 55 12.07 8.60 31.01
N LYS A 56 11.50 8.41 32.21
CA LYS A 56 10.62 7.27 32.52
C LYS A 56 9.38 7.28 31.63
N ASP A 57 8.77 8.45 31.45
CA ASP A 57 7.60 8.61 30.59
C ASP A 57 7.92 8.27 29.14
N SER A 58 9.03 8.81 28.62
CA SER A 58 9.50 8.50 27.25
C SER A 58 9.79 7.02 27.09
N PHE A 59 10.47 6.39 28.06
CA PHE A 59 10.79 4.97 28.03
C PHE A 59 9.54 4.08 28.07
N ASN A 60 8.53 4.44 28.88
CA ASN A 60 7.25 3.73 28.91
C ASN A 60 6.48 3.88 27.59
N SER A 61 6.47 5.08 26.99
CA SER A 61 5.91 5.30 25.66
C SER A 61 6.62 4.43 24.61
N LEU A 62 7.95 4.37 24.63
CA LEU A 62 8.71 3.47 23.75
C LEU A 62 8.29 2.01 23.96
N LYS A 63 8.11 1.53 25.20
CA LYS A 63 7.62 0.16 25.46
C LYS A 63 6.27 -0.10 24.81
N ASN A 64 5.31 0.81 25.00
CA ASN A 64 3.96 0.68 24.46
C ASN A 64 3.97 0.65 22.92
N ILE A 65 4.65 1.62 22.29
CA ILE A 65 4.76 1.69 20.84
C ILE A 65 5.49 0.46 20.28
N SER A 66 6.54 0.00 20.96
CA SER A 66 7.29 -1.19 20.54
C SER A 66 6.45 -2.46 20.60
N ALA A 67 5.58 -2.59 21.59
CA ALA A 67 4.64 -3.71 21.68
C ALA A 67 3.67 -3.70 20.49
N LEU A 68 3.10 -2.53 20.15
CA LEU A 68 2.24 -2.37 18.97
C LEU A 68 3.00 -2.59 17.65
N ALA A 69 4.22 -2.09 17.53
CA ALA A 69 5.04 -2.28 16.33
C ALA A 69 5.34 -3.77 16.09
N ARG A 70 5.57 -4.55 17.16
CA ARG A 70 5.77 -6.01 17.07
C ARG A 70 4.54 -6.77 16.59
N THR A 71 3.33 -6.29 16.87
CA THR A 71 2.10 -6.97 16.39
C THR A 71 1.83 -6.70 14.92
N VAL A 72 2.33 -5.58 14.39
CA VAL A 72 2.16 -5.19 12.99
C VAL A 72 3.34 -5.66 12.11
N ASP A 73 4.55 -5.77 12.67
CA ASP A 73 5.73 -6.24 11.95
C ASP A 73 5.48 -7.60 11.27
N ASN A 74 5.91 -7.70 10.01
CA ASN A 74 5.70 -8.87 9.19
C ASN A 74 6.89 -9.08 8.26
N ASP A 75 7.40 -10.30 8.20
CA ASP A 75 8.54 -10.63 7.34
C ASP A 75 8.25 -10.41 5.84
N LYS A 76 6.97 -10.44 5.44
CA LYS A 76 6.54 -10.10 4.08
C LYS A 76 6.98 -8.70 3.65
N PHE A 77 7.16 -7.76 4.58
CA PHE A 77 7.62 -6.40 4.27
C PHE A 77 9.05 -6.34 3.73
N ASN A 78 9.83 -7.41 3.91
CA ASN A 78 11.21 -7.52 3.40
C ASN A 78 11.31 -8.49 2.22
N SER A 79 10.17 -9.00 1.73
CA SER A 79 10.15 -9.83 0.54
C SER A 79 10.52 -9.00 -0.69
N ARG A 80 11.21 -9.63 -1.64
CA ARG A 80 11.64 -8.98 -2.89
C ARG A 80 10.46 -8.35 -3.63
N GLU A 81 9.37 -9.10 -3.80
CA GLU A 81 8.16 -8.64 -4.49
C GLU A 81 7.55 -7.41 -3.79
N PHE A 82 7.47 -7.40 -2.46
CA PHE A 82 6.92 -6.27 -1.72
C PHE A 82 7.81 -5.02 -1.85
N ILE A 83 9.13 -5.16 -1.79
CA ILE A 83 10.07 -4.05 -1.99
C ILE A 83 9.96 -3.50 -3.42
N SER A 84 9.84 -4.39 -4.42
CA SER A 84 9.57 -4.00 -5.81
C SER A 84 8.26 -3.21 -5.91
N PHE A 85 7.19 -3.71 -5.28
CA PHE A 85 5.92 -3.01 -5.21
C PHE A 85 6.03 -1.62 -4.56
N LEU A 86 6.72 -1.49 -3.42
CA LEU A 86 6.95 -0.18 -2.77
C LEU A 86 7.62 0.82 -3.72
N THR A 87 8.62 0.35 -4.47
CA THR A 87 9.35 1.16 -5.44
C THR A 87 8.44 1.62 -6.60
N LEU A 88 7.69 0.69 -7.20
CA LEU A 88 6.76 0.99 -8.28
C LEU A 88 5.61 1.89 -7.80
N ASN A 89 5.09 1.65 -6.59
CA ASN A 89 4.07 2.48 -5.99
C ASN A 89 4.55 3.91 -5.75
N ARG A 90 5.80 4.10 -5.32
CA ARG A 90 6.39 5.44 -5.20
C ARG A 90 6.50 6.14 -6.55
N GLN A 91 6.96 5.44 -7.59
CA GLN A 91 7.02 6.00 -8.95
C GLN A 91 5.64 6.38 -9.48
N PHE A 92 4.64 5.53 -9.25
CA PHE A 92 3.25 5.83 -9.58
C PHE A 92 2.72 7.05 -8.84
N GLU A 93 2.89 7.11 -7.51
CA GLU A 93 2.35 8.21 -6.71
C GLU A 93 3.00 9.55 -7.04
N SER A 94 4.32 9.55 -7.26
CA SER A 94 5.10 10.71 -7.68
C SER A 94 4.97 11.03 -9.18
N ASN A 95 4.29 10.20 -9.96
CA ASN A 95 4.16 10.33 -11.40
C ASN A 95 5.51 10.44 -12.12
N THR A 96 6.46 9.57 -11.77
CA THR A 96 7.83 9.55 -12.31
C THR A 96 8.19 8.20 -12.95
N GLY A 97 9.32 8.15 -13.66
CA GLY A 97 9.86 6.92 -14.23
C GLY A 97 8.92 6.28 -15.25
N THR A 98 8.73 4.96 -15.14
CA THR A 98 7.87 4.18 -16.05
C THR A 98 6.41 4.65 -16.07
N TYR A 99 5.93 5.24 -14.97
CA TYR A 99 4.53 5.65 -14.80
C TYR A 99 4.26 7.14 -15.03
N GLU A 100 5.28 7.91 -15.40
CA GLU A 100 5.13 9.35 -15.67
C GLU A 100 3.99 9.60 -16.66
N GLY A 101 3.07 10.50 -16.35
CA GLY A 101 1.93 10.86 -17.20
C GLY A 101 0.91 9.73 -17.42
N LEU A 102 0.99 8.61 -16.69
CA LEU A 102 0.08 7.46 -16.82
C LEU A 102 -0.85 7.31 -15.61
N LYS A 103 -0.64 8.08 -14.53
CA LYS A 103 -1.41 7.95 -13.27
C LYS A 103 -2.92 7.93 -13.51
N TYR A 104 -3.42 8.87 -14.30
CA TYR A 104 -4.85 8.98 -14.60
C TYR A 104 -5.39 7.78 -15.41
N SER A 105 -4.67 7.35 -16.45
CA SER A 105 -5.06 6.20 -17.27
C SER A 105 -5.02 4.88 -16.50
N ILE A 106 -4.07 4.72 -15.58
CA ILE A 106 -3.99 3.57 -14.68
C ILE A 106 -5.17 3.54 -13.73
N GLU A 107 -5.55 4.68 -13.15
CA GLU A 107 -6.73 4.76 -12.29
C GLU A 107 -8.01 4.45 -13.07
N LEU A 108 -8.16 4.96 -14.30
CA LEU A 108 -9.28 4.59 -15.16
C LEU A 108 -9.30 3.08 -15.46
N LEU A 109 -8.16 2.48 -15.79
CA LEU A 109 -8.06 1.05 -16.03
C LEU A 109 -8.41 0.23 -14.78
N ARG A 110 -7.90 0.63 -13.61
CA ARG A 110 -8.21 0.00 -12.33
C ARG A 110 -9.73 -0.01 -12.09
N VAL A 111 -10.37 1.15 -12.20
CA VAL A 111 -11.81 1.28 -12.00
C VAL A 111 -12.57 0.44 -13.02
N ALA A 112 -12.14 0.45 -14.29
CA ALA A 112 -12.73 -0.39 -15.32
C ALA A 112 -12.71 -1.88 -14.97
N LEU A 113 -11.58 -2.38 -14.47
CA LEU A 113 -11.42 -3.78 -14.06
C LEU A 113 -12.27 -4.10 -12.82
N GLU A 114 -12.30 -3.21 -11.82
CA GLU A 114 -13.05 -3.40 -10.59
C GLU A 114 -14.58 -3.37 -10.81
N THR A 115 -15.07 -2.51 -11.71
CA THR A 115 -16.51 -2.35 -11.97
C THR A 115 -16.97 -3.04 -13.26
N LYS A 116 -16.14 -3.93 -13.83
CA LYS A 116 -16.40 -4.61 -15.13
C LYS A 116 -17.78 -5.27 -15.20
N GLU A 117 -18.18 -5.96 -14.13
CA GLU A 117 -19.45 -6.70 -14.11
C GLU A 117 -20.66 -5.77 -14.17
N SER A 118 -20.58 -4.60 -13.54
CA SER A 118 -21.63 -3.60 -13.59
C SER A 118 -21.73 -2.98 -14.98
N PHE A 119 -20.60 -2.67 -15.60
CA PHE A 119 -20.55 -2.19 -16.98
C PHE A 119 -21.14 -3.19 -17.99
N LEU A 120 -20.77 -4.48 -17.88
CA LEU A 120 -21.32 -5.54 -18.72
C LEU A 120 -22.83 -5.73 -18.51
N LYS A 121 -23.32 -5.61 -17.28
CA LYS A 121 -24.76 -5.70 -16.99
C LYS A 121 -25.55 -4.51 -17.50
N ILE A 122 -24.99 -3.30 -17.44
CA ILE A 122 -25.56 -2.09 -18.04
C ILE A 122 -25.74 -2.32 -19.55
N GLU A 123 -24.68 -2.71 -20.25
CA GLU A 123 -24.72 -2.95 -21.71
C GLU A 123 -25.67 -4.09 -22.10
N ALA A 124 -25.64 -5.21 -21.39
CA ALA A 124 -26.56 -6.31 -21.63
C ALA A 124 -28.02 -5.91 -21.43
N THR A 125 -28.30 -5.07 -20.43
CA THR A 125 -29.66 -4.59 -20.15
C THR A 125 -30.15 -3.66 -21.28
N GLU A 126 -29.32 -2.70 -21.71
CA GLU A 126 -29.66 -1.79 -22.81
C GLU A 126 -29.87 -2.52 -24.15
N THR A 127 -29.11 -3.60 -24.36
CA THR A 127 -29.23 -4.41 -25.59
C THR A 127 -30.48 -5.28 -25.58
N ARG A 128 -30.84 -5.87 -24.44
CA ARG A 128 -31.96 -6.82 -24.33
C ARG A 128 -33.31 -6.12 -24.20
N TYR A 129 -33.37 -5.02 -23.46
CA TYR A 129 -34.64 -4.38 -23.08
C TYR A 129 -34.84 -3.06 -23.80
N ARG A 130 -35.53 -3.13 -24.95
CA ARG A 130 -35.58 -2.03 -25.92
C ARG A 130 -37.00 -1.48 -26.15
N SER A 131 -37.89 -1.53 -25.17
CA SER A 131 -39.16 -0.81 -25.32
C SER A 131 -38.93 0.71 -25.38
N TYR A 132 -39.87 1.46 -25.96
CA TYR A 132 -39.74 2.91 -26.13
C TYR A 132 -39.36 3.62 -24.82
N SER A 133 -40.08 3.37 -23.74
CA SER A 133 -39.81 3.99 -22.43
C SER A 133 -38.46 3.59 -21.83
N GLN A 134 -37.94 2.40 -22.16
CA GLN A 134 -36.62 1.96 -21.70
C GLN A 134 -35.50 2.67 -22.47
N GLN A 135 -35.65 2.78 -23.80
CA GLN A 135 -34.71 3.54 -24.64
C GLN A 135 -34.67 5.01 -24.23
N GLU A 136 -35.84 5.62 -24.01
CA GLU A 136 -35.99 6.98 -23.48
C GLU A 136 -35.19 7.15 -22.16
N PHE A 137 -35.26 6.18 -21.25
CA PHE A 137 -34.48 6.21 -20.01
C PHE A 137 -32.97 6.14 -20.25
N TYR A 138 -32.50 5.27 -21.16
CA TYR A 138 -31.07 5.14 -21.47
C TYR A 138 -30.51 6.39 -22.15
N GLU A 139 -31.30 7.06 -22.96
CA GLU A 139 -30.96 8.35 -23.57
C GLU A 139 -30.78 9.42 -22.48
N TYR A 140 -31.70 9.54 -21.52
CA TYR A 140 -31.54 10.45 -20.39
C TYR A 140 -30.28 10.17 -19.57
N VAL A 141 -29.97 8.89 -19.32
CA VAL A 141 -28.72 8.50 -18.64
C VAL A 141 -27.52 9.04 -19.41
N TYR A 142 -27.49 8.85 -20.73
CA TYR A 142 -26.39 9.32 -21.57
C TYR A 142 -26.29 10.85 -21.60
N GLU A 143 -27.41 11.56 -21.67
CA GLU A 143 -27.45 13.03 -21.59
C GLU A 143 -26.93 13.55 -20.25
N TYR A 144 -27.27 12.89 -19.14
CA TYR A 144 -26.77 13.27 -17.82
C TYR A 144 -25.27 12.99 -17.68
N LEU A 145 -24.76 11.91 -18.29
CA LEU A 145 -23.32 11.60 -18.33
C LEU A 145 -22.49 12.64 -19.11
N GLN A 146 -23.11 13.35 -20.06
CA GLN A 146 -22.45 14.43 -20.81
C GLN A 146 -22.30 15.72 -19.99
N ARG A 147 -23.03 15.84 -18.88
CA ARG A 147 -23.00 17.01 -18.00
C ARG A 147 -21.94 16.82 -16.92
N ASP A 148 -21.32 17.90 -16.48
CA ASP A 148 -20.34 17.88 -15.39
C ASP A 148 -21.07 17.85 -14.03
N LEU A 149 -21.72 16.72 -13.75
CA LEU A 149 -22.51 16.51 -12.54
C LEU A 149 -21.66 15.84 -11.46
N THR A 150 -21.93 16.19 -10.20
CA THR A 150 -21.48 15.38 -9.07
C THR A 150 -22.24 14.04 -9.04
N VAL A 151 -21.67 13.04 -8.38
CA VAL A 151 -22.31 11.72 -8.21
C VAL A 151 -23.69 11.83 -7.59
N SER A 152 -23.84 12.70 -6.58
CA SER A 152 -25.14 12.90 -5.89
C SER A 152 -26.18 13.51 -6.83
N GLU A 153 -25.81 14.52 -7.62
CA GLU A 153 -26.71 15.15 -8.58
C GLU A 153 -27.13 14.17 -9.68
N PHE A 154 -26.18 13.39 -10.20
CA PHE A 154 -26.46 12.35 -11.19
C PHE A 154 -27.46 11.32 -10.64
N GLN A 155 -27.21 10.79 -9.43
CA GLN A 155 -28.10 9.81 -8.82
C GLN A 155 -29.50 10.38 -8.58
N GLU A 156 -29.62 11.63 -8.10
CA GLU A 156 -30.92 12.26 -7.89
C GLU A 156 -31.70 12.41 -9.20
N LEU A 157 -31.06 12.86 -10.28
CA LEU A 157 -31.69 12.97 -11.59
C LEU A 157 -32.13 11.61 -12.15
N ILE A 158 -31.30 10.57 -11.97
CA ILE A 158 -31.63 9.21 -12.37
C ILE A 158 -32.86 8.68 -11.60
N GLN A 159 -32.94 8.90 -10.29
CA GLN A 159 -34.07 8.43 -9.48
C GLN A 159 -35.38 9.17 -9.82
N ARG A 160 -35.30 10.48 -10.09
CA ARG A 160 -36.45 11.24 -10.60
C ARG A 160 -36.93 10.68 -11.93
N GLN A 161 -36.01 10.49 -12.89
CA GLN A 161 -36.35 9.95 -14.21
C GLN A 161 -36.90 8.52 -14.13
N LEU A 162 -36.39 7.71 -13.19
CA LEU A 162 -36.85 6.35 -12.95
C LEU A 162 -38.32 6.34 -12.53
N THR A 163 -38.69 7.23 -11.61
CA THR A 163 -40.06 7.37 -11.10
C THR A 163 -41.05 7.69 -12.23
N ASP A 164 -40.64 8.50 -13.20
CA ASP A 164 -41.47 8.90 -14.34
C ASP A 164 -41.59 7.80 -15.41
N ILE A 165 -40.54 6.98 -15.59
CA ILE A 165 -40.49 5.94 -16.63
C ILE A 165 -41.15 4.64 -16.18
N ILE A 166 -40.99 4.23 -14.91
CA ILE A 166 -41.48 2.93 -14.42
C ILE A 166 -42.98 2.69 -14.70
N PRO A 167 -43.90 3.67 -14.49
CA PRO A 167 -45.31 3.50 -14.81
C PRO A 167 -45.59 3.28 -16.30
N LYS A 168 -44.71 3.76 -17.18
CA LYS A 168 -44.83 3.61 -18.65
C LYS A 168 -44.40 2.21 -19.12
N ILE A 169 -43.78 1.38 -18.28
CA ILE A 169 -43.34 0.03 -18.62
C ILE A 169 -44.43 -0.97 -18.24
N LYS A 170 -44.89 -1.75 -19.22
CA LYS A 170 -46.05 -2.65 -19.06
C LYS A 170 -45.75 -3.94 -18.30
N THR A 171 -44.53 -4.46 -18.46
CA THR A 171 -44.14 -5.79 -17.94
C THR A 171 -43.33 -5.67 -16.66
N ASP A 172 -43.54 -6.58 -15.71
CA ASP A 172 -42.75 -6.63 -14.47
C ASP A 172 -41.27 -6.95 -14.75
N GLU A 173 -40.97 -7.80 -15.74
CA GLU A 173 -39.59 -8.06 -16.18
C GLU A 173 -38.90 -6.76 -16.64
N GLY A 174 -39.57 -5.96 -17.46
CA GLY A 174 -39.03 -4.68 -17.93
C GLY A 174 -38.82 -3.65 -16.81
N LYS A 175 -39.71 -3.61 -15.80
CA LYS A 175 -39.54 -2.76 -14.61
C LYS A 175 -38.34 -3.21 -13.77
N ALA A 176 -38.24 -4.53 -13.53
CA ALA A 176 -37.12 -5.12 -12.82
C ALA A 176 -35.79 -4.88 -13.54
N ALA A 177 -35.77 -4.92 -14.88
CA ALA A 177 -34.59 -4.65 -15.69
C ALA A 177 -34.07 -3.22 -15.51
N ILE A 178 -34.96 -2.22 -15.57
CA ILE A 178 -34.57 -0.81 -15.34
C ILE A 178 -34.13 -0.57 -13.88
N GLN A 179 -34.79 -1.20 -12.91
CA GLN A 179 -34.34 -1.10 -11.52
C GLN A 179 -32.94 -1.72 -11.33
N SER A 180 -32.70 -2.89 -11.93
CA SER A 180 -31.40 -3.54 -11.95
C SER A 180 -30.34 -2.65 -12.61
N TYR A 181 -30.69 -2.00 -13.73
CA TYR A 181 -29.82 -1.05 -14.42
C TYR A 181 -29.40 0.10 -13.51
N VAL A 182 -30.34 0.74 -12.82
CA VAL A 182 -30.04 1.82 -11.86
C VAL A 182 -29.17 1.33 -10.71
N ASN A 183 -29.42 0.13 -10.19
CA ASN A 183 -28.56 -0.46 -9.16
C ASN A 183 -27.12 -0.68 -9.66
N GLN A 184 -26.92 -1.01 -10.94
CA GLN A 184 -25.57 -1.09 -11.52
C GLN A 184 -24.92 0.28 -11.68
N LEU A 185 -25.70 1.31 -12.06
CA LEU A 185 -25.20 2.69 -12.05
C LEU A 185 -24.73 3.11 -10.66
N ASP A 186 -25.48 2.77 -9.61
CA ASP A 186 -25.10 3.07 -8.23
C ASP A 186 -23.80 2.38 -7.81
N ILE A 187 -23.52 1.17 -8.32
CA ILE A 187 -22.24 0.50 -8.10
C ILE A 187 -21.10 1.24 -8.81
N VAL A 188 -21.30 1.62 -10.08
CA VAL A 188 -20.33 2.39 -10.86
C VAL A 188 -20.01 3.72 -10.17
N CYS A 189 -21.03 4.40 -9.62
CA CYS A 189 -20.92 5.67 -8.90
C CYS A 189 -20.09 5.62 -7.61
N LYS A 190 -19.76 4.45 -7.07
CA LYS A 190 -18.95 4.34 -5.84
C LYS A 190 -17.54 4.86 -6.02
N ASP A 191 -17.00 4.79 -7.24
CA ASP A 191 -15.72 5.40 -7.58
C ASP A 191 -15.96 6.72 -8.32
N LYS A 192 -15.20 7.76 -7.94
CA LYS A 192 -15.28 9.10 -8.55
C LYS A 192 -15.04 9.08 -10.07
N LEU A 193 -14.30 8.10 -10.59
CA LEU A 193 -14.05 7.96 -12.03
C LEU A 193 -15.10 7.09 -12.73
N GLY A 194 -16.00 6.44 -11.99
CA GLY A 194 -16.98 5.51 -12.56
C GLY A 194 -17.90 6.16 -13.58
N LEU A 195 -18.47 7.33 -13.26
CA LEU A 195 -19.31 8.09 -14.20
C LEU A 195 -18.53 8.53 -15.44
N LYS A 196 -17.31 9.04 -15.23
CA LYS A 196 -16.44 9.45 -16.34
C LYS A 196 -16.14 8.27 -17.26
N LEU A 197 -15.88 7.10 -16.69
CA LEU A 197 -15.56 5.91 -17.44
C LEU A 197 -16.79 5.35 -18.18
N LEU A 198 -17.97 5.37 -17.56
CA LEU A 198 -19.23 5.01 -18.21
C LEU A 198 -19.50 5.89 -19.43
N TYR A 199 -19.30 7.20 -19.28
CA TYR A 199 -19.39 8.15 -20.37
C TYR A 199 -18.41 7.81 -21.50
N LEU A 200 -17.14 7.57 -21.17
CA LEU A 200 -16.11 7.24 -22.16
C LEU A 200 -16.45 5.96 -22.92
N PHE A 201 -16.87 4.88 -22.24
CA PHE A 201 -17.29 3.66 -22.92
C PHE A 201 -18.49 3.89 -23.87
N LYS A 202 -19.48 4.69 -23.45
CA LYS A 202 -20.64 5.04 -24.29
C LYS A 202 -20.26 5.92 -25.48
N GLN A 203 -19.31 6.84 -25.32
CA GLN A 203 -18.85 7.73 -26.38
C GLN A 203 -18.17 6.97 -27.53
N TYR A 204 -17.43 5.90 -27.22
CA TYR A 204 -16.66 5.15 -28.21
C TYR A 204 -17.40 3.98 -28.87
N ASP A 205 -18.72 3.84 -28.64
CA ASP A 205 -19.62 2.73 -29.04
C ASP A 205 -19.71 1.55 -28.05
N MET A 206 -20.91 0.97 -27.93
CA MET A 206 -21.29 -0.06 -26.94
C MET A 206 -20.55 -1.39 -27.16
N SER A 207 -20.00 -1.62 -28.36
CA SER A 207 -19.12 -2.75 -28.66
C SER A 207 -17.83 -2.80 -27.80
N ASN A 208 -17.47 -1.69 -27.13
CA ASN A 208 -16.30 -1.62 -26.26
C ASN A 208 -16.49 -2.23 -24.87
N PHE A 209 -17.73 -2.53 -24.46
CA PHE A 209 -17.94 -3.30 -23.22
C PHE A 209 -17.46 -4.75 -23.38
N ALA A 210 -17.60 -5.34 -24.57
CA ALA A 210 -17.01 -6.63 -24.90
C ALA A 210 -15.47 -6.58 -24.89
N LEU A 211 -14.88 -5.46 -25.31
CA LEU A 211 -13.44 -5.21 -25.17
C LEU A 211 -13.01 -5.26 -23.69
N LEU A 212 -13.77 -4.61 -22.79
CA LEU A 212 -13.48 -4.62 -21.36
C LEU A 212 -13.53 -6.04 -20.78
N ARG A 213 -14.48 -6.88 -21.20
CA ARG A 213 -14.54 -8.30 -20.80
C ARG A 213 -13.23 -9.01 -21.11
N ASN A 214 -12.78 -8.93 -22.36
CA ASN A 214 -11.56 -9.60 -22.81
C ASN A 214 -10.30 -9.07 -22.08
N VAL A 215 -10.19 -7.74 -21.90
CA VAL A 215 -9.10 -7.13 -21.11
C VAL A 215 -9.13 -7.67 -19.68
N ALA A 216 -10.30 -7.75 -19.08
CA ALA A 216 -10.43 -8.18 -17.70
C ALA A 216 -10.15 -9.67 -17.52
N GLU A 217 -10.57 -10.52 -18.45
CA GLU A 217 -10.20 -11.94 -18.45
C GLU A 217 -8.67 -12.10 -18.56
N ILE A 218 -8.01 -11.31 -19.41
CA ILE A 218 -6.55 -11.25 -19.50
C ILE A 218 -5.94 -10.80 -18.17
N ALA A 219 -6.46 -9.72 -17.58
CA ALA A 219 -6.01 -9.19 -16.30
C ALA A 219 -6.12 -10.22 -15.18
N ASP A 220 -7.23 -10.97 -15.15
CA ASP A 220 -7.49 -12.01 -14.17
C ASP A 220 -6.43 -13.13 -14.22
N THR A 221 -5.85 -13.43 -15.40
CA THR A 221 -4.78 -14.44 -15.53
C THR A 221 -3.48 -14.09 -14.80
N PHE A 222 -3.29 -12.83 -14.37
CA PHE A 222 -2.07 -12.39 -13.70
C PHE A 222 -2.13 -12.49 -12.18
N TYR A 223 -3.31 -12.71 -11.58
CA TYR A 223 -3.42 -12.76 -10.12
C TYR A 223 -2.61 -13.90 -9.49
N ASP A 224 -2.46 -15.02 -10.20
CA ASP A 224 -1.74 -16.20 -9.74
C ASP A 224 -0.31 -16.32 -10.30
N LYS A 225 0.15 -15.33 -11.08
CA LYS A 225 1.47 -15.36 -11.74
C LYS A 225 2.58 -14.73 -10.90
N ASP A 226 3.82 -14.99 -11.31
CA ASP A 226 4.97 -14.27 -10.81
C ASP A 226 4.89 -12.80 -11.28
N LEU A 227 4.82 -11.88 -10.32
CA LEU A 227 4.70 -10.45 -10.59
C LEU A 227 6.06 -9.74 -10.62
N ASP A 228 7.16 -10.43 -10.32
CA ASP A 228 8.50 -9.85 -10.27
C ASP A 228 9.02 -9.50 -11.68
N THR A 229 8.49 -10.12 -12.73
CA THR A 229 8.95 -9.87 -14.11
C THR A 229 7.86 -9.32 -15.02
N LEU A 230 8.22 -8.27 -15.77
CA LEU A 230 7.33 -7.68 -16.78
C LEU A 230 7.16 -8.60 -18.02
N LYS A 231 8.03 -9.60 -18.19
CA LYS A 231 8.11 -10.43 -19.40
C LYS A 231 6.81 -11.16 -19.69
N GLU A 232 6.16 -11.72 -18.67
CA GLU A 232 4.90 -12.44 -18.85
C GLU A 232 3.75 -11.50 -19.24
N PHE A 233 3.71 -10.31 -18.66
CA PHE A 233 2.77 -9.26 -19.05
C PHE A 233 2.99 -8.83 -20.50
N MET A 234 4.24 -8.63 -20.90
CA MET A 234 4.60 -8.25 -22.27
C MET A 234 4.09 -9.24 -23.29
N VAL A 235 4.31 -10.54 -23.09
CA VAL A 235 3.88 -11.58 -24.05
C VAL A 235 2.37 -11.54 -24.26
N VAL A 236 1.61 -11.51 -23.17
CA VAL A 236 0.14 -11.54 -23.23
C VAL A 236 -0.41 -10.26 -23.85
N VAL A 237 0.15 -9.10 -23.50
CA VAL A 237 -0.28 -7.81 -24.06
C VAL A 237 0.07 -7.71 -25.55
N GLN A 238 1.25 -8.17 -25.97
CA GLN A 238 1.65 -8.17 -27.38
C GLN A 238 0.75 -9.06 -28.24
N LEU A 239 0.37 -10.24 -27.74
CA LEU A 239 -0.58 -11.13 -28.42
C LEU A 239 -1.97 -10.49 -28.58
N ASN A 240 -2.32 -9.53 -27.72
CA ASN A 240 -3.61 -8.85 -27.71
C ASN A 240 -3.46 -7.34 -27.98
N ALA A 241 -2.42 -6.93 -28.72
CA ALA A 241 -2.02 -5.53 -28.82
C ALA A 241 -3.14 -4.62 -29.33
N GLU A 242 -3.86 -5.01 -30.40
CA GLU A 242 -4.95 -4.20 -30.96
C GLU A 242 -6.04 -3.88 -29.94
N LEU A 243 -6.36 -4.86 -29.10
CA LEU A 243 -7.36 -4.72 -28.05
C LEU A 243 -6.90 -3.71 -26.98
N PHE A 244 -5.65 -3.78 -26.54
CA PHE A 244 -5.11 -2.81 -25.59
C PHE A 244 -4.96 -1.40 -26.19
N LEU A 245 -4.57 -1.29 -27.46
CA LEU A 245 -4.46 0.00 -28.14
C LEU A 245 -5.81 0.70 -28.28
N LYS A 246 -6.89 -0.06 -28.54
CA LYS A 246 -8.27 0.44 -28.53
C LYS A 246 -8.72 0.84 -27.13
N LEU A 247 -8.45 0.01 -26.12
CA LEU A 247 -8.74 0.35 -24.73
C LEU A 247 -8.07 1.68 -24.34
N GLY A 248 -6.83 1.88 -24.76
CA GLY A 248 -6.06 3.10 -24.54
C GLY A 248 -6.79 4.39 -24.88
N GLN A 249 -7.61 4.38 -25.93
CA GLN A 249 -8.39 5.54 -26.32
C GLN A 249 -9.49 5.86 -25.29
N ILE A 250 -10.10 4.81 -24.73
CA ILE A 250 -11.17 4.90 -23.73
C ILE A 250 -10.59 5.31 -22.38
N ILE A 251 -9.52 4.66 -21.91
CA ILE A 251 -8.86 5.00 -20.64
C ILE A 251 -7.87 6.16 -20.78
N GLN A 252 -7.92 6.89 -21.91
CA GLN A 252 -7.18 8.12 -22.16
C GLN A 252 -5.66 7.99 -21.95
N VAL A 253 -5.05 6.90 -22.44
CA VAL A 253 -3.58 6.76 -22.49
C VAL A 253 -3.02 7.82 -23.46
N PRO A 254 -2.00 8.61 -23.05
CA PRO A 254 -1.38 9.59 -23.93
C PRO A 254 -0.91 8.96 -25.24
N VAL A 255 -1.11 9.65 -26.37
CA VAL A 255 -0.81 9.11 -27.72
C VAL A 255 0.63 8.59 -27.83
N GLY A 256 1.62 9.35 -27.31
CA GLY A 256 3.03 8.94 -27.32
C GLY A 256 3.38 7.76 -26.39
N LYS A 257 2.43 7.32 -25.56
CA LYS A 257 2.56 6.18 -24.63
C LYS A 257 1.57 5.06 -24.94
N ASN A 258 0.76 5.17 -25.99
CA ASN A 258 -0.19 4.14 -26.40
C ASN A 258 0.53 2.99 -27.12
N LYS A 259 1.19 2.11 -26.34
CA LYS A 259 1.98 0.97 -26.83
C LYS A 259 1.91 -0.23 -25.87
N PRO A 260 2.12 -1.47 -26.35
CA PRO A 260 2.05 -2.69 -25.53
C PRO A 260 2.83 -2.63 -24.22
N GLU A 261 4.04 -2.06 -24.24
CA GLU A 261 4.90 -1.97 -23.06
C GLU A 261 4.24 -1.21 -21.91
N THR A 262 3.49 -0.16 -22.25
CA THR A 262 2.79 0.66 -21.28
C THR A 262 1.69 -0.14 -20.59
N TYR A 263 0.86 -0.87 -21.34
CA TYR A 263 -0.20 -1.69 -20.75
C TYR A 263 0.33 -2.83 -19.89
N ALA A 264 1.45 -3.44 -20.29
CA ALA A 264 2.11 -4.45 -19.46
C ALA A 264 2.50 -3.88 -18.10
N SER A 265 3.10 -2.68 -18.07
CA SER A 265 3.48 -2.01 -16.81
C SER A 265 2.27 -1.59 -15.98
N MET A 266 1.19 -1.13 -16.64
CA MET A 266 -0.07 -0.77 -15.97
C MET A 266 -0.70 -1.99 -15.30
N LEU A 267 -0.81 -3.12 -16.01
CA LEU A 267 -1.37 -4.37 -15.49
C LEU A 267 -0.51 -4.95 -14.36
N GLN A 268 0.82 -4.93 -14.51
CA GLN A 268 1.73 -5.37 -13.44
C GLN A 268 1.51 -4.54 -12.17
N TYR A 269 1.42 -3.22 -12.30
CA TYR A 269 1.17 -2.34 -11.16
C TYR A 269 -0.18 -2.63 -10.50
N ILE A 270 -1.26 -2.77 -11.28
CA ILE A 270 -2.60 -3.08 -10.76
C ILE A 270 -2.59 -4.44 -10.04
N ALA A 271 -1.97 -5.47 -10.61
CA ALA A 271 -1.86 -6.79 -10.01
C ALA A 271 -1.07 -6.76 -8.68
N LEU A 272 0.09 -6.08 -8.67
CA LEU A 272 0.90 -5.90 -7.46
C LEU A 272 0.14 -5.12 -6.39
N ARG A 273 -0.54 -4.04 -6.77
CA ARG A 273 -1.36 -3.23 -5.85
C ARG A 273 -2.47 -4.07 -5.23
N ASN A 274 -3.20 -4.83 -6.03
CA ASN A 274 -4.28 -5.69 -5.54
C ASN A 274 -3.75 -6.79 -4.59
N ARG A 275 -2.61 -7.41 -4.91
CA ARG A 275 -1.97 -8.43 -4.07
C ARG A 275 -1.46 -7.86 -2.73
N HIS A 276 -0.86 -6.68 -2.77
CA HIS A 276 -0.15 -6.11 -1.61
C HIS A 276 -0.91 -5.01 -0.87
N GLN A 277 -2.11 -4.60 -1.30
CA GLN A 277 -2.85 -3.48 -0.70
C GLN A 277 -2.99 -3.61 0.82
N LYS A 278 -3.33 -4.81 1.31
CA LYS A 278 -3.48 -5.05 2.74
C LYS A 278 -2.14 -4.95 3.48
N SER A 279 -1.10 -5.58 2.95
CA SER A 279 0.26 -5.53 3.51
C SER A 279 0.83 -4.13 3.48
N TYR A 280 0.54 -3.35 2.44
CA TYR A 280 0.92 -1.95 2.32
C TYR A 280 0.26 -1.09 3.41
N GLY A 281 -1.04 -1.26 3.67
CA GLY A 281 -1.71 -0.56 4.76
C GLY A 281 -1.10 -0.88 6.13
N GLN A 282 -0.79 -2.15 6.39
CA GLN A 282 -0.10 -2.56 7.62
C GLN A 282 1.33 -1.98 7.71
N PHE A 283 2.05 -1.95 6.59
CA PHE A 283 3.38 -1.35 6.52
C PHE A 283 3.32 0.16 6.80
N GLN A 284 2.36 0.88 6.22
CA GLN A 284 2.15 2.31 6.52
C GLN A 284 1.81 2.55 8.00
N GLN A 285 1.00 1.69 8.61
CA GLN A 285 0.71 1.73 10.04
C GLN A 285 2.00 1.54 10.87
N LEU A 286 2.83 0.56 10.49
CA LEU A 286 4.12 0.33 11.15
C LEU A 286 5.04 1.55 11.03
N LEU A 287 5.18 2.13 9.83
CA LEU A 287 5.97 3.35 9.65
C LEU A 287 5.43 4.51 10.50
N GLY A 288 4.11 4.66 10.61
CA GLY A 288 3.48 5.64 11.51
C GLY A 288 3.88 5.46 12.97
N LEU A 289 3.81 4.22 13.49
CA LEU A 289 4.26 3.88 14.84
C LEU A 289 5.76 4.17 15.03
N LEU A 290 6.60 3.89 14.03
CA LEU A 290 8.05 4.15 14.12
C LEU A 290 8.39 5.64 14.06
N LYS A 291 7.62 6.47 13.33
CA LYS A 291 7.73 7.93 13.39
C LYS A 291 7.36 8.45 14.78
N GLU A 292 6.34 7.88 15.41
CA GLU A 292 5.97 8.23 16.78
C GLU A 292 7.03 7.77 17.78
N TRP A 293 7.55 6.56 17.63
CA TRP A 293 8.66 6.02 18.43
C TRP A 293 9.87 6.96 18.42
N GLN A 294 10.23 7.51 17.25
CA GLN A 294 11.37 8.43 17.10
C GLN A 294 11.21 9.70 17.97
N LYS A 295 9.98 10.19 18.17
CA LYS A 295 9.72 11.37 19.01
C LYS A 295 10.09 11.15 20.47
N TYR A 296 9.93 9.93 20.98
CA TYR A 296 10.29 9.56 22.36
C TYR A 296 11.73 9.09 22.48
N TYR A 297 12.30 8.57 21.40
CA TYR A 297 13.71 8.16 21.37
C TYR A 297 14.67 9.34 21.50
N ASN A 298 14.40 10.44 20.78
CA ASN A 298 15.30 11.60 20.76
C ASN A 298 15.53 12.22 22.15
N PRO A 299 14.49 12.57 22.96
CA PRO A 299 14.68 13.05 24.32
C PRO A 299 15.42 12.05 25.21
N LEU A 300 15.13 10.75 25.05
CA LEU A 300 15.74 9.69 25.84
C LEU A 300 17.26 9.64 25.64
N ILE A 301 17.71 9.67 24.37
CA ILE A 301 19.14 9.70 24.04
C ILE A 301 19.79 11.01 24.47
N THR A 302 19.14 12.15 24.24
CA THR A 302 19.65 13.46 24.69
C THR A 302 19.91 13.46 26.19
N ILE A 303 18.99 12.92 27.00
CA ILE A 303 19.16 12.79 28.44
C ILE A 303 20.34 11.86 28.79
N ARG A 304 20.45 10.69 28.15
CA ARG A 304 21.59 9.77 28.38
C ARG A 304 22.95 10.40 28.02
N GLN A 305 22.98 11.26 26.99
CA GLN A 305 24.19 11.96 26.56
C GLN A 305 24.55 13.12 27.49
N GLN A 306 23.56 13.91 27.91
CA GLN A 306 23.75 15.06 28.79
C GLN A 306 24.21 14.64 30.20
N TYR A 307 23.69 13.52 30.71
CA TYR A 307 23.99 13.04 32.05
C TYR A 307 24.91 11.82 32.00
N SER A 308 26.19 12.05 31.71
CA SER A 308 27.17 10.98 31.50
C SER A 308 27.42 10.13 32.76
N PRO A 309 27.68 8.81 32.64
CA PRO A 309 28.03 7.96 33.78
C PRO A 309 29.31 8.34 34.51
N LYS A 310 30.17 9.16 33.87
CA LYS A 310 31.42 9.65 34.47
C LYS A 310 31.13 10.71 35.54
N GLU A 311 30.16 11.58 35.28
CA GLU A 311 29.89 12.77 36.09
C GLU A 311 28.66 12.61 36.98
N TYR A 312 27.67 11.80 36.57
CA TYR A 312 26.37 11.68 37.24
C TYR A 312 26.07 10.28 37.76
N LYS A 313 25.34 10.22 38.89
CA LYS A 313 24.74 8.97 39.38
C LYS A 313 23.63 8.53 38.40
N GLN A 314 23.76 7.32 37.87
CA GLN A 314 22.87 6.81 36.83
C GLN A 314 21.66 6.09 37.44
N PRO A 315 20.43 6.42 37.04
CA PRO A 315 19.26 5.61 37.35
C PRO A 315 19.38 4.21 36.73
N VAL A 316 18.86 3.17 37.41
CA VAL A 316 18.91 1.78 36.91
C VAL A 316 18.32 1.64 35.51
N ILE A 317 17.24 2.38 35.21
CA ILE A 317 16.55 2.36 33.91
C ILE A 317 17.40 2.92 32.74
N PHE A 318 18.57 3.53 33.00
CA PHE A 318 19.50 3.97 31.95
C PHE A 318 20.32 2.82 31.37
N SER A 319 20.49 1.72 32.11
CA SER A 319 21.15 0.51 31.59
C SER A 319 20.22 -0.39 30.78
N ASP A 320 18.91 -0.17 30.83
CA ASP A 320 17.95 -0.98 30.09
C ASP A 320 18.11 -0.79 28.57
N GLU A 321 17.92 -1.88 27.83
CA GLU A 321 17.83 -1.84 26.37
C GLU A 321 16.67 -0.94 25.93
N ILE A 322 16.90 -0.16 24.87
CA ILE A 322 15.89 0.75 24.34
C ILE A 322 14.80 -0.10 23.65
N PRO A 323 13.55 -0.06 24.13
CA PRO A 323 12.47 -0.85 23.56
C PRO A 323 12.30 -0.51 22.08
N GLY A 324 12.17 -1.54 21.23
CA GLY A 324 11.85 -1.37 19.81
C GLY A 324 12.99 -0.93 18.90
N LEU A 325 14.21 -0.72 19.44
CA LEU A 325 15.36 -0.27 18.64
C LEU A 325 15.67 -1.19 17.44
N ALA A 326 15.56 -2.52 17.62
CA ALA A 326 15.79 -3.48 16.54
C ALA A 326 14.78 -3.32 15.37
N ILE A 327 13.51 -3.08 15.68
CA ILE A 327 12.45 -2.89 14.68
C ILE A 327 12.60 -1.54 14.00
N TYR A 328 12.94 -0.50 14.77
CA TYR A 328 13.26 0.81 14.20
C TYR A 328 14.41 0.71 13.20
N ASN A 329 15.52 0.07 13.58
CA ASN A 329 16.68 -0.12 12.71
C ASN A 329 16.38 -0.96 11.46
N LYS A 330 15.43 -1.92 11.55
CA LYS A 330 14.98 -2.73 10.42
C LYS A 330 14.30 -1.87 9.33
N TYR A 331 13.61 -0.80 9.70
CA TYR A 331 12.77 -0.02 8.78
C TYR A 331 13.13 1.46 8.65
N CYS A 332 14.14 1.97 9.36
CA CYS A 332 14.45 3.40 9.41
C CYS A 332 14.75 4.02 8.03
N SER A 333 15.36 3.27 7.11
CA SER A 333 15.60 3.72 5.73
C SER A 333 14.31 4.01 4.96
N ASN A 334 13.18 3.44 5.38
CA ASN A 334 11.87 3.66 4.77
C ASN A 334 11.10 4.84 5.41
N LEU A 335 11.64 5.48 6.45
CA LEU A 335 11.02 6.64 7.10
C LEU A 335 11.39 7.97 6.44
N GLU A 336 12.53 8.02 5.75
CA GLU A 336 13.14 9.21 5.11
C GLU A 336 12.69 9.42 3.66
N THR A 337 11.83 8.54 3.15
CA THR A 337 11.22 8.58 1.80
C THR A 337 9.71 8.50 1.90
#